data_AF-A0A7C5DZ94-F1
#
_entry.id   AF-A0A7C5DZ94-F1
#
_cell.length_a   1.000
_cell.length_b   1.000
_cell.length_c   1.000
_cell.angle_alpha   90.00
_cell.angle_beta   90.00
_cell.angle_gamma   90.00
#
_symmetry.space_group_name_H-M   'P 1'
#
loop_
_entity.id
_entity.type
_entity.pdbx_description
1 polymer ?
#
loop_
_entity_poly.entity_id
_entity_poly.type
_entity_poly.pdbx_seq_one_letter_code
_entity_poly.pdbx_strand_id
1 'polypeptide(L)'
;MRVDFFLSKDILSLSTKVLAPQRGRDKMVIAYNVPQAPVTLNLKVYRLDGKLTRTLLNNFYSTTGKGEIIWDGKSETGKMEEGMYIIVLKAVTPNGRIYKTKKVIAIAL
;
A
#
# COMPACT_ATOMS: atom_id res chain seq x y z
N MET A 1 -8.16 -20.61 1.48
CA MET A 1 -6.70 -20.66 1.28
C MET A 1 -6.18 -19.23 1.33
N ARG A 2 -5.56 -18.83 2.44
CA ARG A 2 -5.10 -17.45 2.72
C ARG A 2 -3.82 -17.52 3.56
N VAL A 3 -2.85 -18.33 3.12
CA VAL A 3 -1.66 -18.67 3.90
C VAL A 3 -0.38 -18.03 3.33
N ASP A 4 -0.39 -17.53 2.10
CA ASP A 4 0.83 -17.06 1.45
C ASP A 4 1.28 -15.63 1.83
N PHE A 5 0.44 -14.86 2.54
CA PHE A 5 0.77 -13.46 2.87
C PHE A 5 1.78 -13.32 4.02
N PHE A 6 1.82 -14.28 4.94
CA PHE A 6 2.61 -14.16 6.17
C PHE A 6 4.05 -14.68 6.05
N LEU A 7 4.42 -15.30 4.92
CA LEU A 7 5.75 -15.91 4.73
C LEU A 7 6.70 -15.06 3.88
N SER A 8 6.27 -13.91 3.33
CA SER A 8 7.20 -13.03 2.62
C SER A 8 8.00 -12.18 3.61
N LYS A 9 9.34 -12.15 3.46
CA LYS A 9 10.22 -11.16 4.11
C LYS A 9 9.94 -9.72 3.67
N ASP A 10 8.96 -9.51 2.79
CA ASP A 10 8.65 -8.21 2.24
C ASP A 10 7.89 -7.35 3.26
N ILE A 11 8.40 -6.14 3.46
CA ILE A 11 7.81 -5.14 4.35
C ILE A 11 6.43 -4.66 3.85
N LEU A 12 6.13 -4.87 2.56
CA LEU A 12 4.88 -4.49 1.90
C LEU A 12 4.45 -5.56 0.91
N SER A 13 3.22 -6.04 1.03
CA SER A 13 2.62 -7.06 0.16
C SER A 13 1.23 -6.63 -0.31
N LEU A 14 0.86 -7.03 -1.53
CA LEU A 14 -0.41 -6.67 -2.17
C LEU A 14 -1.18 -7.95 -2.54
N SER A 15 -2.45 -8.07 -2.16
CA SER A 15 -3.32 -9.22 -2.45
C SER A 15 -3.48 -9.54 -3.94
N THR A 16 -3.21 -8.56 -4.80
CA THR A 16 -3.25 -8.66 -6.25
C THR A 16 -2.27 -7.64 -6.84
N LYS A 17 -1.82 -7.91 -8.07
CA LYS A 17 -1.06 -6.95 -8.89
C LYS A 17 -1.94 -6.17 -9.88
N VAL A 18 -3.25 -6.47 -9.90
CA VAL A 18 -4.23 -5.84 -10.79
C VAL A 18 -5.55 -5.62 -10.05
N LEU A 19 -6.08 -4.40 -10.08
CA LEU A 19 -7.50 -4.11 -9.81
C LEU A 19 -8.25 -4.11 -11.14
N ALA A 20 -9.35 -4.86 -11.19
CA ALA A 20 -10.22 -5.00 -12.35
C ALA A 20 -11.68 -5.12 -11.91
N PRO A 21 -12.37 -3.99 -11.62
CA PRO A 21 -13.72 -3.98 -11.08
C PRO A 21 -14.73 -4.73 -11.94
N GLN A 22 -14.69 -4.56 -13.28
CA GLN A 22 -15.58 -5.28 -14.21
C GLN A 22 -15.34 -6.80 -14.22
N ARG A 23 -14.21 -7.27 -13.66
CA ARG A 23 -13.86 -8.69 -13.51
C ARG A 23 -13.96 -9.18 -12.06
N GLY A 24 -14.66 -8.43 -11.21
CA GLY A 24 -14.87 -8.77 -9.79
C GLY A 24 -13.65 -8.56 -8.89
N ARG A 25 -12.64 -7.81 -9.34
CA ARG A 25 -11.45 -7.45 -8.55
C ARG A 25 -11.46 -5.96 -8.23
N ASP A 26 -12.46 -5.52 -7.49
CA ASP A 26 -12.74 -4.10 -7.18
C ASP A 26 -11.95 -3.57 -5.98
N LYS A 27 -11.35 -4.46 -5.17
CA LYS A 27 -10.58 -4.12 -3.97
C LYS A 27 -9.30 -4.93 -3.86
N MET A 28 -8.34 -4.38 -3.14
CA MET A 28 -7.11 -5.05 -2.77
C MET A 28 -6.80 -4.84 -1.29
N VAL A 29 -6.11 -5.81 -0.71
CA VAL A 29 -5.50 -5.69 0.61
C VAL A 29 -4.03 -5.32 0.42
N ILE A 30 -3.62 -4.26 1.11
CA ILE A 30 -2.24 -3.83 1.25
C ILE A 30 -1.82 -4.19 2.68
N ALA A 31 -0.95 -5.17 2.82
CA ALA A 31 -0.41 -5.56 4.12
C ALA A 31 1.00 -5.00 4.28
N TYR A 32 1.31 -4.51 5.49
CA TYR A 32 2.64 -4.06 5.86
C TYR A 32 3.14 -4.79 7.11
N ASN A 33 4.43 -5.09 7.14
CA ASN A 33 5.11 -5.78 8.23
C ASN A 33 6.53 -5.18 8.40
N VAL A 34 6.62 -4.10 9.17
CA VAL A 34 7.89 -3.39 9.40
C VAL A 34 8.73 -4.16 10.43
N PRO A 35 10.04 -4.36 10.20
CA PRO A 35 10.88 -5.17 11.10
C PRO A 35 11.05 -4.62 12.52
N GLN A 36 10.77 -3.33 12.73
CA GLN A 36 10.88 -2.66 14.02
C GLN A 36 9.61 -1.86 14.29
N ALA A 37 9.29 -1.73 15.58
CA ALA A 37 8.18 -0.95 16.10
C ALA A 37 8.59 -0.32 17.45
N PRO A 38 7.95 0.79 17.88
CA PRO A 38 6.90 1.52 17.18
C PRO A 38 7.45 2.27 15.95
N VAL A 39 6.56 2.66 15.03
CA VAL A 39 6.91 3.38 13.80
C VAL A 39 5.83 4.38 13.40
N THR A 40 6.26 5.48 12.78
CA THR A 40 5.39 6.41 12.07
C THR A 40 5.36 6.06 10.58
N LEU A 41 4.17 5.76 10.06
CA LEU A 41 3.93 5.25 8.71
C LEU A 41 3.33 6.31 7.78
N ASN A 42 3.82 6.32 6.55
CA ASN A 42 3.22 6.99 5.41
C ASN A 42 3.03 5.96 4.29
N LEU A 43 1.79 5.77 3.84
CA LEU A 43 1.45 4.88 2.74
C LEU A 43 0.69 5.69 1.68
N LYS A 44 1.30 5.84 0.51
CA LYS A 44 0.80 6.74 -0.54
C LYS A 44 0.79 6.03 -1.89
N VAL A 45 -0.16 6.40 -2.73
CA VAL A 45 -0.34 5.86 -4.07
C VAL A 45 -0.08 6.96 -5.09
N TYR A 46 0.77 6.68 -6.07
CA TYR A 46 1.16 7.61 -7.12
C TYR A 46 0.88 7.03 -8.50
N ARG A 47 0.62 7.87 -9.50
CA ARG A 47 0.73 7.49 -10.92
C ARG A 47 2.21 7.40 -11.33
N LEU A 48 2.49 6.82 -12.50
CA LEU A 48 3.86 6.69 -13.02
C LEU A 48 4.56 8.04 -13.28
N ASP A 49 3.81 9.10 -13.56
CA ASP A 49 4.31 10.47 -13.70
C ASP A 49 4.68 11.13 -12.35
N GLY A 50 4.50 10.42 -11.23
CA GLY A 50 4.77 10.91 -9.89
C GLY A 50 3.62 11.67 -9.25
N LYS A 51 2.45 11.80 -9.91
CA LYS A 51 1.28 12.45 -9.33
C LYS A 51 0.72 11.65 -8.16
N LEU A 52 0.65 12.28 -6.97
CA LEU A 52 -0.02 11.70 -5.81
C LEU A 52 -1.51 11.54 -6.09
N THR A 53 -2.00 10.31 -5.98
CA THR A 53 -3.40 9.95 -6.29
C THR A 53 -4.19 9.69 -5.01
N ARG A 54 -3.57 9.06 -4.01
CA ARG A 54 -4.21 8.70 -2.74
C ARG A 54 -3.20 8.68 -1.59
N THR A 55 -3.60 9.17 -0.43
CA THR A 55 -2.91 8.96 0.84
C THR A 55 -3.71 7.95 1.67
N LEU A 56 -3.13 6.78 1.91
CA LEU A 56 -3.76 5.69 2.66
C LEU A 56 -3.42 5.77 4.14
N LEU A 57 -2.18 6.16 4.46
CA LEU A 57 -1.72 6.52 5.81
C LEU A 57 -0.92 7.81 5.73
N ASN A 58 -1.19 8.73 6.66
CA ASN A 58 -0.47 9.99 6.80
C ASN A 58 0.02 10.14 8.24
N ASN A 59 1.33 10.08 8.45
CA ASN A 59 1.96 10.15 9.77
C ASN A 59 1.28 9.23 10.82
N PHE A 60 0.88 8.04 10.40
CA PHE A 60 0.15 7.10 11.24
C PHE A 60 1.11 6.41 12.22
N TYR A 61 0.91 6.62 13.52
CA TYR A 61 1.69 5.95 14.55
C TYR A 61 1.19 4.53 14.77
N SER A 62 2.08 3.55 14.59
CA SER A 62 1.80 2.12 14.80
C SER A 62 2.72 1.57 15.89
N THR A 63 2.13 1.00 16.95
CA THR A 63 2.87 0.33 18.02
C THR A 63 3.37 -1.05 17.63
N THR A 64 2.75 -1.68 16.64
CA THR A 64 3.09 -3.05 16.19
C THR A 64 3.97 -3.06 14.95
N GLY A 65 3.95 -2.00 14.14
CA GLY A 65 4.59 -1.96 12.83
C GLY A 65 3.92 -2.88 11.79
N LYS A 66 2.74 -3.42 12.09
CA LYS A 66 2.01 -4.39 11.25
C LYS A 66 0.56 -3.97 11.08
N GLY A 67 0.00 -4.23 9.90
CA GLY A 67 -1.41 -3.98 9.63
C GLY A 67 -1.80 -4.17 8.17
N GLU A 68 -3.09 -4.01 7.91
CA GLU A 68 -3.70 -4.16 6.60
C GLU A 68 -4.57 -2.95 6.27
N ILE A 69 -4.61 -2.57 5.00
CA ILE A 69 -5.47 -1.53 4.45
C ILE A 69 -6.17 -2.06 3.23
N ILE A 70 -7.47 -1.84 3.14
CA ILE A 70 -8.24 -2.12 1.94
C ILE A 70 -8.27 -0.86 1.08
N TRP A 71 -7.87 -0.99 -0.19
CA TRP A 71 -7.96 0.08 -1.17
C TRP A 71 -8.76 -0.40 -2.38
N ASP A 72 -9.64 0.47 -2.90
CA ASP A 72 -10.54 0.20 -4.01
C ASP A 72 -10.05 0.83 -5.33
N GLY A 73 -8.79 1.26 -5.39
CA GLY A 73 -8.19 1.88 -6.57
C GLY A 73 -8.59 3.33 -6.82
N LYS A 74 -9.46 3.93 -6.00
CA LYS A 74 -9.89 5.32 -6.20
C LYS A 74 -8.89 6.33 -5.65
N SER A 75 -8.82 7.47 -6.33
CA SER A 75 -8.13 8.69 -5.88
C SER A 75 -8.82 9.34 -4.67
N GLU A 76 -8.23 10.41 -4.13
CA GLU A 76 -8.86 11.24 -3.08
C GLU A 76 -10.21 11.82 -3.52
N THR A 77 -10.37 12.12 -4.82
CA THR A 77 -11.62 12.66 -5.37
C THR A 77 -12.67 11.59 -5.67
N GLY A 78 -12.41 10.33 -5.32
CA GLY A 78 -13.31 9.21 -5.63
C GLY A 78 -13.26 8.73 -7.09
N LYS A 79 -12.42 9.32 -7.94
CA LYS A 79 -12.23 8.88 -9.33
C LYS A 79 -11.31 7.67 -9.41
N MET A 80 -11.66 6.72 -10.27
CA MET A 80 -10.81 5.61 -10.68
C MET A 80 -10.37 5.85 -12.13
N GLU A 81 -9.07 5.72 -12.38
CA GLU A 81 -8.49 5.91 -13.72
C GLU A 81 -7.67 4.67 -14.06
N GLU A 82 -7.65 4.30 -15.34
CA GLU A 82 -6.81 3.21 -15.81
C GLU A 82 -5.33 3.60 -15.79
N GLY A 83 -4.49 2.58 -15.58
CA GLY A 83 -3.05 2.68 -15.74
C GLY A 83 -2.27 2.03 -14.62
N MET A 84 -0.96 2.28 -14.63
CA MET A 84 -0.06 1.78 -13.60
C MET A 84 0.12 2.79 -12.47
N TYR A 85 0.16 2.26 -11.26
CA TYR A 85 0.31 3.00 -10.02
C TYR A 85 1.45 2.42 -9.18
N ILE A 86 2.05 3.28 -8.37
CA ILE A 86 3.12 2.94 -7.44
C ILE A 86 2.61 3.18 -6.02
N ILE A 87 2.54 2.12 -5.23
CA ILE A 87 2.26 2.19 -3.80
C ILE A 87 3.60 2.30 -3.07
N VAL A 88 3.77 3.37 -2.30
CA VAL A 88 5.00 3.67 -1.56
C VAL A 88 4.71 3.64 -0.07
N LEU A 89 5.44 2.79 0.65
CA LEU A 89 5.47 2.76 2.10
C LEU A 89 6.77 3.42 2.59
N LYS A 90 6.66 4.36 3.52
CA LYS A 90 7.77 4.90 4.32
C LYS A 90 7.42 4.73 5.79
N ALA A 91 8.30 4.09 6.56
CA ALA A 91 8.20 3.95 8.00
C ALA A 91 9.43 4.60 8.67
N VAL A 92 9.22 5.30 9.77
CA VAL A 92 10.29 5.93 10.57
C VAL A 92 10.13 5.50 12.02
N THR A 93 11.17 4.92 12.62
CA THR A 93 11.20 4.57 14.04
C THR A 93 11.56 5.79 14.90
N PRO A 94 11.31 5.78 16.23
CA PRO A 94 11.69 6.87 17.13
C PRO A 94 13.18 7.21 17.13
N ASN A 95 14.05 6.22 16.92
CA ASN A 95 15.51 6.43 16.82
C ASN A 95 15.97 6.89 15.42
N GLY A 96 15.04 7.25 14.52
CA GLY A 96 15.33 7.82 13.21
C GLY A 96 15.62 6.81 12.10
N ARG A 97 15.54 5.49 12.36
CA ARG A 97 15.71 4.47 11.31
C ARG A 97 14.55 4.54 10.32
N ILE A 98 14.87 4.48 9.03
CA ILE A 98 13.89 4.56 7.95
C ILE A 98 13.80 3.23 7.22
N TYR A 99 12.57 2.74 7.02
CA TYR A 99 12.26 1.66 6.08
C TYR A 99 11.43 2.24 4.94
N LYS A 100 11.81 1.93 3.70
CA LYS A 100 11.09 2.40 2.51
C LYS A 100 11.01 1.28 1.48
N THR A 101 9.82 1.08 0.92
CA THR A 101 9.60 0.13 -0.17
C THR A 101 8.49 0.62 -1.10
N LYS A 102 8.43 0.06 -2.30
CA LYS A 102 7.39 0.34 -3.28
C LYS A 102 6.94 -0.92 -3.99
N LYS A 103 5.67 -0.95 -4.40
CA LYS A 103 5.10 -2.00 -5.25
C LYS A 103 4.30 -1.35 -6.38
N VAL A 104 4.31 -1.97 -7.56
CA VAL A 104 3.54 -1.52 -8.72
C VAL A 104 2.24 -2.32 -8.79
N ILE A 105 1.17 -1.65 -9.18
CA ILE A 105 -0.13 -2.24 -9.46
C ILE A 105 -0.72 -1.64 -10.73
N ALA A 106 -1.46 -2.43 -11.49
CA ALA A 106 -2.28 -1.94 -12.60
C ALA A 106 -3.75 -1.79 -12.17
N ILE A 107 -4.40 -0.73 -12.62
CA ILE A 107 -5.85 -0.60 -12.65
C ILE A 107 -6.29 -0.75 -14.11
N ALA A 108 -7.14 -1.74 -14.37
CA ALA A 108 -7.75 -1.98 -15.68
C ALA A 108 -9.27 -1.94 -15.47
N LEU A 109 -9.97 -1.02 -16.14
CA LEU A 109 -11.40 -0.84 -15.92
C LEU A 109 -12.22 -1.86 -16.70
#